data_AF-A0A0Q4RWL4-F1
#
_entry.id   AF-A0A0Q4RWL4-F1
#
_cell.length_a   1.000
_cell.length_b   1.000
_cell.length_c   1.000
_cell.angle_alpha   90.00
_cell.angle_beta   90.00
_cell.angle_gamma   90.00
#
_symmetry.space_group_name_H-M   'P 1'
#
loop_
_entity.id
_entity.type
_entity.pdbx_description
1 polymer ?
#
loop_
_entity_poly.entity_id
_entity_poly.type
_entity_poly.pdbx_seq_one_letter_code
_entity_poly.pdbx_strand_id
1 'polypeptide(L)'
;MNTKRIKNLTCFLTTIFVFLFSCKKEKKIVERSDNYKISFVFPDTVFVNELYDGKINYENDLDTIDTTLNNPKKYRYIDYYFVKTKNVNYTDEYLKKITSDTFTAEHYRSIPLYAIRFDRLGVNYIDGLITDKVMIQIGEKDEKGDILTRIITNEFRVTKKVFVIKNRTQK
;
A
#
# COMPACT_ATOMS: atom_id res chain seq x y z
N MET A 1 37.12 -58.47 20.82
CA MET A 1 37.00 -57.70 19.56
C MET A 1 35.79 -58.19 18.80
N ASN A 2 34.70 -57.42 18.75
CA ASN A 2 33.91 -57.24 17.53
C ASN A 2 32.79 -56.23 17.76
N THR A 3 32.83 -55.21 16.93
CA THR A 3 32.07 -53.97 16.90
C THR A 3 30.58 -54.18 16.60
N LYS A 4 29.71 -53.63 17.46
CA LYS A 4 28.28 -53.46 17.18
C LYS A 4 28.11 -52.50 16.01
N ARG A 5 27.65 -53.02 14.87
CA ARG A 5 27.23 -52.23 13.69
C ARG A 5 25.95 -51.46 14.03
N ILE A 6 26.07 -50.14 14.19
CA ILE A 6 24.93 -49.21 14.21
C ILE A 6 24.46 -49.04 12.76
N LYS A 7 23.31 -49.64 12.42
CA LYS A 7 22.75 -49.66 11.05
C LYS A 7 21.56 -48.71 10.83
N ASN A 8 21.28 -47.80 11.76
CA ASN A 8 20.06 -46.97 11.71
C ASN A 8 20.30 -45.45 11.50
N LEU A 9 21.52 -45.02 11.19
CA LEU A 9 21.85 -43.58 11.10
C LEU A 9 21.51 -42.94 9.74
N THR A 10 21.20 -43.72 8.71
CA THR A 10 20.95 -43.19 7.35
C THR A 10 19.53 -42.68 7.13
N CYS A 11 18.55 -43.07 7.97
CA CYS A 11 17.15 -42.65 7.80
C CYS A 11 16.83 -41.29 8.45
N PHE A 12 17.66 -40.83 9.39
CA PHE A 12 17.44 -39.56 10.11
C PHE A 12 18.04 -38.34 9.40
N LEU A 13 19.02 -38.56 8.51
CA LEU A 13 19.71 -37.49 7.77
C LEU A 13 18.91 -37.01 6.55
N THR A 14 18.04 -37.86 5.98
CA THR A 14 17.21 -37.50 4.82
C THR A 14 16.00 -36.64 5.19
N THR A 15 15.43 -36.79 6.39
CA THR A 15 14.29 -35.98 6.86
C THR A 15 14.68 -34.54 7.22
N ILE A 16 15.92 -34.29 7.65
CA ILE A 16 16.41 -32.93 7.98
C ILE A 16 16.62 -32.08 6.73
N PHE A 17 16.99 -32.68 5.58
CA PHE A 17 17.26 -31.92 4.36
C PHE A 17 15.99 -31.37 3.68
N VAL A 18 14.83 -32.00 3.90
CA VAL A 18 13.56 -31.58 3.29
C VAL A 18 13.00 -30.31 3.93
N PHE A 19 13.30 -30.06 5.22
CA PHE A 19 12.82 -28.85 5.91
C PHE A 19 13.59 -27.57 5.56
N LEU A 20 14.78 -27.68 4.96
CA LEU A 20 15.62 -26.52 4.63
C LEU A 20 15.31 -25.89 3.25
N PHE A 21 14.49 -26.54 2.42
CA PHE A 21 14.03 -26.01 1.13
C PHE A 21 12.66 -25.31 1.21
N SER A 22 12.21 -24.90 2.40
CA SER A 22 11.14 -23.90 2.51
C SER A 22 11.70 -22.52 2.16
N CYS A 23 12.04 -22.35 0.88
CA CYS A 23 12.21 -21.04 0.26
C CYS A 23 10.90 -20.29 0.44
N LYS A 24 10.85 -19.38 1.42
CA LYS A 24 9.86 -18.30 1.42
C LYS A 24 10.03 -17.58 0.09
N LYS A 25 9.12 -17.83 -0.86
CA LYS A 25 8.94 -16.94 -2.00
C LYS A 25 8.61 -15.58 -1.41
N GLU A 26 9.60 -14.69 -1.36
CA GLU A 26 9.31 -13.27 -1.33
C GLU A 26 8.42 -13.02 -2.53
N LYS A 27 7.16 -12.67 -2.28
CA LYS A 27 6.31 -12.11 -3.32
C LYS A 27 7.04 -10.85 -3.77
N LYS A 28 7.76 -10.95 -4.89
CA LYS A 28 8.13 -9.78 -5.68
C LYS A 28 6.83 -9.02 -5.84
N ILE A 29 6.79 -7.81 -5.29
CA ILE A 29 5.77 -6.82 -5.63
C ILE A 29 5.77 -6.81 -7.14
N VAL A 30 4.66 -7.27 -7.73
CA VAL A 30 4.50 -7.34 -9.17
C VAL A 30 4.71 -5.91 -9.65
N GLU A 31 5.83 -5.64 -10.33
CA GLU A 31 5.99 -4.46 -11.17
C GLU A 31 4.99 -4.64 -12.30
N ARG A 32 3.76 -4.26 -11.99
CA ARG A 32 2.68 -4.15 -12.93
C ARG A 32 3.07 -2.95 -13.78
N SER A 33 3.16 -3.17 -15.09
CA SER A 33 3.54 -2.20 -16.10
C SER A 33 2.50 -1.09 -16.11
N ASP A 34 2.59 -0.18 -15.15
CA ASP A 34 1.52 0.75 -14.91
C ASP A 34 1.93 2.14 -15.39
N ASN A 35 1.07 2.78 -16.18
CA ASN A 35 1.20 4.17 -16.64
C ASN A 35 0.94 5.14 -15.48
N TYR A 36 1.62 4.97 -14.35
CA TYR A 36 1.59 5.92 -13.25
C TYR A 36 2.99 6.23 -12.76
N LYS A 37 3.12 7.41 -12.17
CA LYS A 37 4.29 7.80 -11.39
C LYS A 37 3.82 8.11 -10.00
N ILE A 38 4.38 7.46 -8.99
CA ILE A 38 4.03 7.69 -7.59
C ILE A 38 5.30 7.91 -6.79
N SER A 39 5.33 8.95 -5.96
CA SER A 39 6.47 9.27 -5.08
C SER A 39 5.98 9.75 -3.72
N PHE A 40 6.58 9.23 -2.66
CA PHE A 40 6.37 9.72 -1.30
C PHE A 40 7.35 10.83 -0.98
N VAL A 41 6.84 11.99 -0.57
CA VAL A 41 7.58 13.03 0.12
C VAL A 41 7.27 12.88 1.60
N PHE A 42 7.99 11.98 2.25
CA PHE A 42 7.85 11.67 3.67
C PHE A 42 9.21 11.17 4.20
N PRO A 43 9.62 11.54 5.44
CA PRO A 43 10.93 11.16 5.99
C PRO A 43 11.12 9.64 6.06
N ASP A 44 12.33 9.19 5.72
CA ASP A 44 12.69 7.77 5.82
C ASP A 44 12.94 7.32 7.26
N THR A 45 13.28 8.26 8.15
CA THR A 45 13.51 8.01 9.57
C THR A 45 12.73 9.00 10.42
N VAL A 46 12.04 8.51 11.44
CA VAL A 46 11.18 9.29 12.34
C VAL A 46 11.38 8.87 13.79
N PHE A 47 11.02 9.75 14.72
CA PHE A 47 10.99 9.45 16.15
C PHE A 47 9.65 8.81 16.53
N VAL A 48 9.69 7.86 17.45
CA VAL A 48 8.49 7.26 18.03
C VAL A 48 7.61 8.32 18.69
N ASN A 49 6.30 8.22 18.49
CA ASN A 49 5.25 9.09 19.01
C ASN A 49 5.25 10.57 18.56
N GLU A 50 6.20 11.00 17.74
CA GLU A 50 6.16 12.32 17.11
C GLU A 50 5.24 12.33 15.88
N LEU A 51 4.70 13.51 15.55
CA LEU A 51 3.84 13.74 14.39
C LEU A 51 4.66 14.20 13.19
N TYR A 52 4.38 13.64 12.03
CA TYR A 52 5.03 13.99 10.78
C TYR A 52 4.02 14.23 9.68
N ASP A 53 4.29 15.28 8.91
CA ASP A 53 3.55 15.59 7.70
C ASP A 53 4.35 15.17 6.46
N GLY A 54 3.64 15.01 5.36
CA GLY A 54 4.22 14.74 4.06
C GLY A 54 3.17 14.76 2.97
N LYS A 55 3.49 14.14 1.85
CA LYS A 55 2.54 13.99 0.73
C LYS A 55 2.93 12.83 -0.16
N ILE A 56 1.96 12.39 -0.96
CA ILE A 56 2.16 11.48 -2.08
C ILE A 56 1.97 12.31 -3.34
N ASN A 57 3.02 12.47 -4.15
CA ASN A 57 2.82 12.94 -5.51
C ASN A 57 2.45 11.73 -6.37
N TYR A 58 1.42 11.86 -7.19
CA TYR A 58 1.03 10.82 -8.11
C TYR A 58 0.60 11.40 -9.46
N GLU A 59 0.73 10.64 -10.53
CA GLU A 59 0.28 10.95 -11.89
C GLU A 59 -0.20 9.65 -12.52
N ASN A 60 -1.32 9.66 -13.24
CA ASN A 60 -1.80 8.52 -14.02
C ASN A 60 -2.64 8.96 -15.24
N ASP A 61 -3.01 8.01 -16.09
CA ASP A 61 -3.74 8.27 -17.34
C ASP A 61 -5.08 9.02 -17.18
N LEU A 62 -5.74 8.97 -16.01
CA LEU A 62 -6.97 9.72 -15.74
C LEU A 62 -6.75 11.24 -15.70
N ASP A 63 -5.50 11.70 -15.56
CA ASP A 63 -5.14 13.12 -15.72
C ASP A 63 -5.50 13.64 -17.12
N THR A 64 -5.52 12.77 -18.15
CA THR A 64 -5.93 13.15 -19.50
C THR A 64 -7.44 13.38 -19.63
N ILE A 65 -8.24 12.85 -18.71
CA ILE A 65 -9.70 12.94 -18.72
C ILE A 65 -10.18 14.16 -17.93
N ASP A 66 -9.62 14.36 -16.74
CA ASP A 66 -9.96 15.49 -15.86
C ASP A 66 -8.84 15.81 -14.88
N THR A 67 -8.40 17.06 -14.83
CA THR A 67 -7.45 17.58 -13.84
C THR A 67 -8.13 18.36 -12.72
N THR A 68 -9.46 18.47 -12.75
CA THR A 68 -10.25 19.18 -11.74
C THR A 68 -10.89 18.18 -10.78
N LEU A 69 -10.84 18.48 -9.48
CA LEU A 69 -11.47 17.63 -8.45
C LEU A 69 -12.93 18.04 -8.21
N ASN A 70 -13.27 19.30 -8.48
CA ASN A 70 -14.56 19.91 -8.14
C ASN A 70 -15.30 20.44 -9.37
N ASN A 71 -15.50 19.61 -10.39
CA ASN A 71 -16.29 19.98 -11.56
C ASN A 71 -17.74 19.44 -11.44
N PRO A 72 -18.78 20.29 -11.47
CA PRO A 72 -20.17 19.84 -11.32
C PRO A 72 -20.66 18.85 -12.37
N LYS A 73 -20.00 18.79 -13.53
CA LYS A 73 -20.34 17.87 -14.64
C LYS A 73 -19.46 16.63 -14.69
N LYS A 74 -18.33 16.65 -13.96
CA LYS A 74 -17.34 15.57 -13.91
C LYS A 74 -16.71 15.56 -12.53
N TYR A 75 -16.97 14.52 -11.75
CA TYR A 75 -16.41 14.42 -10.40
C TYR A 75 -15.21 13.49 -10.42
N ARG A 76 -14.08 13.95 -9.88
CA ARG A 76 -12.89 13.12 -9.68
C ARG A 76 -12.57 13.01 -8.19
N TYR A 77 -12.51 11.79 -7.69
CA TYR A 77 -12.17 11.47 -6.31
C TYR A 77 -10.87 10.71 -6.28
N ILE A 78 -9.92 11.18 -5.48
CA ILE A 78 -8.66 10.48 -5.27
C ILE A 78 -8.44 10.33 -3.77
N ASP A 79 -8.48 9.08 -3.32
CA ASP A 79 -8.37 8.73 -1.91
C ASP A 79 -7.20 7.75 -1.71
N TYR A 80 -6.41 7.99 -0.68
CA TYR A 80 -5.41 7.04 -0.20
C TYR A 80 -5.89 6.37 1.08
N TYR A 81 -6.35 5.13 0.96
CA TYR A 81 -6.74 4.29 2.09
C TYR A 81 -5.51 3.56 2.61
N PHE A 82 -5.16 3.69 3.88
CA PHE A 82 -3.89 3.18 4.37
C PHE A 82 -3.94 2.59 5.78
N VAL A 83 -2.87 1.88 6.12
CA VAL A 83 -2.60 1.32 7.44
C VAL A 83 -1.12 1.49 7.77
N LYS A 84 -0.83 1.73 9.05
CA LYS A 84 0.53 1.67 9.59
C LYS A 84 0.80 0.25 10.08
N THR A 85 1.82 -0.40 9.54
CA THR A 85 2.06 -1.83 9.78
C THR A 85 3.55 -2.16 9.87
N LYS A 86 3.88 -3.32 10.43
CA LYS A 86 5.23 -3.93 10.37
C LYS A 86 5.38 -4.98 9.29
N ASN A 87 4.28 -5.38 8.65
CA ASN A 87 4.25 -6.40 7.62
C ASN A 87 3.46 -5.89 6.41
N VAL A 88 3.95 -6.17 5.22
CA VAL A 88 3.29 -5.85 3.94
C VAL A 88 3.06 -7.11 3.09
N ASN A 89 3.45 -8.30 3.59
CA ASN A 89 3.27 -9.56 2.91
C ASN A 89 1.84 -10.10 3.11
N TYR A 90 0.90 -9.49 2.39
CA TYR A 90 -0.50 -9.89 2.31
C TYR A 90 -1.11 -9.42 0.98
N THR A 91 -2.31 -9.90 0.67
CA THR A 91 -3.05 -9.55 -0.55
C THR A 91 -3.68 -8.17 -0.46
N ASP A 92 -3.98 -7.57 -1.61
CA ASP A 92 -4.66 -6.28 -1.67
C ASP A 92 -6.09 -6.37 -1.11
N GLU A 93 -6.75 -7.53 -1.25
CA GLU A 93 -8.04 -7.80 -0.61
C GLU A 93 -7.95 -7.73 0.93
N TYR A 94 -6.88 -8.27 1.50
CA TYR A 94 -6.64 -8.17 2.94
C TYR A 94 -6.29 -6.73 3.33
N LEU A 95 -5.47 -6.03 2.54
CA LEU A 95 -5.16 -4.62 2.75
C LEU A 95 -6.45 -3.79 2.86
N LYS A 96 -7.39 -3.93 1.91
CA LYS A 96 -8.70 -3.25 1.94
C LYS A 96 -9.52 -3.52 3.23
N LYS A 97 -9.31 -4.65 3.90
CA LYS A 97 -9.99 -4.99 5.16
C LYS A 97 -9.32 -4.37 6.40
N ILE A 98 -8.03 -4.07 6.33
CA ILE A 98 -7.25 -3.58 7.47
C ILE A 98 -6.89 -2.09 7.37
N THR A 99 -7.14 -1.45 6.23
CA THR A 99 -7.01 0.01 6.10
C THR A 99 -7.83 0.67 7.19
N SER A 100 -7.18 1.53 7.96
CA SER A 100 -7.76 2.14 9.16
C SER A 100 -8.02 3.63 9.00
N ASP A 101 -7.46 4.24 7.96
CA ASP A 101 -7.41 5.68 7.80
C ASP A 101 -7.41 6.06 6.31
N THR A 102 -7.70 7.32 6.00
CA THR A 102 -7.86 7.82 4.64
C THR A 102 -7.45 9.28 4.52
N PHE A 103 -6.70 9.60 3.47
CA PHE A 103 -6.50 10.97 3.03
C PHE A 103 -7.10 11.18 1.64
N THR A 104 -7.81 12.28 1.46
CA THR A 104 -8.36 12.71 0.17
C THR A 104 -7.44 13.75 -0.47
N ALA A 105 -7.26 13.67 -1.77
CA ALA A 105 -6.46 14.62 -2.52
C ALA A 105 -7.03 16.04 -2.45
N GLU A 106 -6.17 17.02 -2.18
CA GLU A 106 -6.49 18.45 -2.34
C GLU A 106 -6.14 18.95 -3.75
N HIS A 107 -5.33 18.18 -4.49
CA HIS A 107 -4.91 18.48 -5.85
C HIS A 107 -4.81 17.18 -6.67
N TYR A 108 -5.14 17.21 -7.97
CA TYR A 108 -5.19 16.04 -8.87
C TYR A 108 -3.86 15.29 -9.07
N ARG A 109 -2.80 15.70 -8.39
CA ARG A 109 -1.45 15.09 -8.42
C ARG A 109 -0.81 14.97 -7.03
N SER A 110 -1.53 15.34 -5.98
CA SER A 110 -0.99 15.39 -4.63
C SER A 110 -2.03 14.98 -3.60
N ILE A 111 -1.71 13.96 -2.83
CA ILE A 111 -2.48 13.54 -1.66
C ILE A 111 -1.68 13.95 -0.42
N PRO A 112 -2.21 14.83 0.44
CA PRO A 112 -1.51 15.21 1.65
C PRO A 112 -1.48 14.05 2.66
N LEU A 113 -0.44 14.02 3.49
CA LEU A 113 -0.34 13.14 4.65
C LEU A 113 -0.12 14.02 5.87
N TYR A 114 -1.09 14.07 6.79
CA TYR A 114 -0.99 14.93 7.97
C TYR A 114 -0.91 14.10 9.25
N ALA A 115 -0.16 14.57 10.23
CA ALA A 115 -0.14 14.05 11.61
C ALA A 115 0.13 12.53 11.71
N ILE A 116 1.00 12.00 10.85
CA ILE A 116 1.36 10.58 10.87
C ILE A 116 2.24 10.30 12.09
N ARG A 117 1.73 9.45 12.99
CA ARG A 117 2.45 8.98 14.19
C ARG A 117 2.77 7.50 14.14
N PHE A 118 3.99 7.12 14.51
CA PHE A 118 4.37 5.71 14.73
C PHE A 118 4.58 5.43 16.21
N ASP A 119 3.97 4.36 16.71
CA ASP A 119 4.00 3.93 18.12
C ASP A 119 5.01 2.79 18.38
N ARG A 120 5.60 2.21 17.32
CA ARG A 120 6.48 1.05 17.41
C ARG A 120 7.84 1.33 16.79
N LEU A 121 8.90 1.01 17.53
CA LEU A 121 10.29 1.11 17.07
C LEU A 121 10.61 0.13 15.93
N GLY A 122 11.66 0.46 15.16
CA GLY A 122 12.20 -0.34 14.08
C GLY A 122 11.56 -0.04 12.72
N VAL A 123 11.59 -1.03 11.82
CA VAL A 123 11.01 -0.89 10.48
C VAL A 123 9.48 -0.95 10.58
N ASN A 124 8.83 0.07 10.04
CA ASN A 124 7.40 0.16 9.85
C ASN A 124 7.10 0.57 8.41
N TYR A 125 5.83 0.50 8.03
CA TYR A 125 5.35 0.86 6.71
C TYR A 125 4.08 1.69 6.84
N ILE A 126 3.93 2.67 5.94
CA ILE A 126 2.64 3.22 5.54
C ILE A 126 2.29 2.42 4.27
N ASP A 127 1.32 1.51 4.38
CA ASP A 127 0.90 0.68 3.25
C ASP A 127 -0.57 0.95 2.94
N GLY A 128 -0.91 1.11 1.66
CA GLY A 128 -2.24 1.55 1.29
C GLY A 128 -2.53 1.45 -0.19
N LEU A 129 -3.75 1.84 -0.55
CA LEU A 129 -4.27 1.85 -1.90
C LEU A 129 -4.69 3.28 -2.26
N ILE A 130 -4.13 3.80 -3.35
CA ILE A 130 -4.68 4.99 -4.01
C ILE A 130 -5.83 4.52 -4.88
N THR A 131 -7.02 5.08 -4.65
CA THR A 131 -8.21 4.88 -5.47
C THR A 131 -8.52 6.18 -6.18
N ASP A 132 -8.47 6.18 -7.52
CA ASP A 132 -8.76 7.33 -8.37
C ASP A 132 -9.98 7.03 -9.23
N LYS A 133 -11.06 7.78 -9.01
CA LYS A 133 -12.37 7.59 -9.62
C LYS A 133 -12.77 8.83 -10.40
N VAL A 134 -13.06 8.68 -11.68
CA VAL A 134 -13.65 9.73 -12.52
C VAL A 134 -15.09 9.34 -12.87
N MET A 135 -16.03 10.22 -12.59
CA MET A 135 -17.45 10.11 -12.93
C MET A 135 -17.78 11.06 -14.08
N ILE A 136 -18.31 10.51 -15.18
CA ILE A 136 -18.62 11.27 -16.39
C ILE A 136 -20.10 11.08 -16.71
N GLN A 137 -20.88 12.17 -16.73
CA GLN A 137 -22.26 12.14 -17.22
C GLN A 137 -22.27 11.94 -18.73
N ILE A 138 -23.03 10.96 -19.22
CA ILE A 138 -23.08 10.63 -20.66
C ILE A 138 -24.27 11.27 -21.40
N GLY A 139 -25.12 12.04 -20.69
CA GLY A 139 -26.24 12.79 -21.27
C GLY A 139 -27.48 11.97 -21.64
N GLU A 140 -27.37 10.65 -21.64
CA GLU A 140 -28.49 9.72 -21.74
C GLU A 140 -29.24 9.58 -20.40
N LYS A 141 -30.52 9.21 -20.46
CA LYS A 141 -31.36 9.00 -19.27
C LYS A 141 -31.73 7.52 -19.12
N ASP A 142 -31.81 7.06 -17.89
CA ASP A 142 -32.34 5.73 -17.58
C ASP A 142 -33.89 5.70 -17.66
N GLU A 143 -34.48 4.54 -17.41
CA GLU A 143 -35.94 4.33 -17.42
C GLU A 143 -36.69 5.19 -16.39
N LYS A 144 -35.99 5.72 -15.37
CA LYS A 144 -36.54 6.60 -14.33
C LYS A 144 -36.35 8.08 -14.65
N GLY A 145 -35.64 8.39 -15.74
CA GLY A 145 -35.34 9.75 -16.17
C GLY A 145 -34.06 10.36 -15.58
N ASP A 146 -33.27 9.57 -14.85
CA ASP A 146 -32.00 9.98 -14.24
C ASP A 146 -30.87 9.97 -15.27
N ILE A 147 -29.95 10.94 -15.22
CA ILE A 147 -28.83 11.02 -16.16
C ILE A 147 -27.83 9.88 -15.87
N LEU A 148 -27.55 9.07 -16.90
CA LEU A 148 -26.57 8.01 -16.83
C LEU A 148 -25.16 8.57 -16.60
N THR A 149 -24.41 7.89 -15.73
CA THR A 149 -23.04 8.25 -15.37
C THR A 149 -22.10 7.06 -15.57
N ARG A 150 -21.02 7.26 -16.32
CA ARG A 150 -19.93 6.29 -16.45
C ARG A 150 -18.90 6.53 -15.35
N ILE A 151 -18.49 5.46 -14.66
CA ILE A 151 -17.45 5.50 -13.64
C ILE A 151 -16.21 4.78 -14.18
N ILE A 152 -15.06 5.44 -14.13
CA ILE A 152 -13.75 4.86 -14.44
C ILE A 152 -12.95 4.87 -13.15
N THR A 153 -12.39 3.73 -12.75
CA THR A 153 -11.65 3.56 -11.49
C THR A 153 -10.29 2.96 -11.74
N ASN A 154 -9.26 3.61 -11.21
CA ASN A 154 -7.92 3.05 -11.10
C ASN A 154 -7.57 2.83 -9.62
N GLU A 155 -6.95 1.69 -9.32
CA GLU A 155 -6.48 1.36 -7.97
C GLU A 155 -5.00 0.95 -8.01
N PHE A 156 -4.21 1.55 -7.13
CA PHE A 156 -2.77 1.34 -7.06
C PHE A 156 -2.34 1.07 -5.63
N ARG A 157 -1.62 -0.02 -5.39
CA ARG A 157 -1.00 -0.25 -4.08
C ARG A 157 0.29 0.51 -3.97
N VAL A 158 0.45 1.26 -2.89
CA VAL A 158 1.64 2.06 -2.64
C VAL A 158 2.09 1.93 -1.20
N THR A 159 3.38 1.68 -1.02
CA THR A 159 3.99 1.40 0.27
C THR A 159 5.18 2.32 0.50
N LYS A 160 5.25 2.96 1.68
CA LYS A 160 6.42 3.70 2.17
C LYS A 160 7.01 2.99 3.38
N LYS A 161 8.28 2.58 3.28
CA LYS A 161 9.07 2.10 4.42
C LYS A 161 9.53 3.27 5.26
N VAL A 162 9.42 3.15 6.59
CA VAL A 162 9.82 4.17 7.57
C VAL A 162 10.57 3.50 8.72
N PHE A 163 11.73 4.03 9.09
CA PHE A 163 12.52 3.57 10.23
C PHE A 163 12.24 4.42 11.47
N VAL A 164 11.73 3.79 12.53
CA VAL A 164 11.29 4.49 13.74
C VAL A 164 12.33 4.30 14.85
N ILE A 165 12.85 5.40 15.37
CA ILE A 165 13.90 5.43 16.41
C ILE A 165 13.39 6.07 17.70
N LYS A 166 14.08 5.79 18.81
CA LYS A 166 13.79 6.45 20.09
C LYS A 166 14.18 7.92 20.01
N ASN A 167 13.35 8.78 20.61
CA ASN A 167 13.73 10.16 20.86
C ASN A 167 14.77 10.18 21.99
N ARG A 168 15.99 10.65 21.72
CA ARG A 168 17.10 10.61 22.71
C ARG A 168 16.97 11.68 23.81
N THR A 169 16.02 12.61 23.68
CA THR A 169 15.80 13.72 24.62
C THR A 169 14.62 13.52 25.56
N GLN A 170 13.78 12.49 25.38
CA GLN A 170 12.75 12.13 26.35
C GLN A 170 13.34 11.15 27.39
N LYS A 171 13.54 11.64 28.61
CA LYS A 171 13.93 10.85 29.79
C LYS A 171 12.77 10.03 30.32
#